data_AF-A0AA40SVW1-F1
#
_entry.id   AF-A0AA40SVW1-F1
#
_cell.length_a   1.000
_cell.length_b   1.000
_cell.length_c   1.000
_cell.angle_alpha   90.00
_cell.angle_beta   90.00
_cell.angle_gamma   90.00
#
_symmetry.space_group_name_H-M   'P 1'
#
loop_
_entity.id
_entity.type
_entity.pdbx_description
1 polymer ?
#
loop_
_entity_poly.entity_id
_entity_poly.type
_entity_poly.pdbx_seq_one_letter_code
_entity_poly.pdbx_strand_id
1 'polypeptide(L)'
;MPELPEVETVRRGLNQLTLNQEITGGDVLLDRTIAYPFSVGEFVTGIKGSAIKTWHRRGKYLLAEFSPSPSSSWLGAHLRMTGQLLWLHRDEPLHKHTRVRLFFRDHQELRFVDQRTFGQMWWVPPGVAVESIITGLAKLAADPFSPEFTVEYLALKLQNRRRLIKTALLDQSVVAGLGNIYADEALFKSGVLPETLCTDLQLKQIERLRTAIIQVLETSIEAGGTTFSNFLSVKGTNGNYGGIAWVYNRAGEPCRVCDTAIMRIRLAGRSSHFCPQCQR
;
A
#
# COMPACT_ATOMS: atom_id res chain seq x y z
N MET A 1 2.83 -4.10 -7.30
CA MET A 1 2.18 -2.91 -6.69
C MET A 1 2.30 -3.10 -5.20
N PRO A 2 3.01 -2.24 -4.46
CA PRO A 2 2.91 -2.25 -3.00
C PRO A 2 1.45 -2.21 -2.56
N GLU A 3 1.06 -3.16 -1.72
CA GLU A 3 -0.24 -3.19 -1.05
C GLU A 3 -0.05 -2.74 0.40
N LEU A 4 -1.05 -2.92 1.26
CA LEU A 4 -0.97 -2.46 2.64
C LEU A 4 0.29 -2.93 3.39
N PRO A 5 0.67 -4.22 3.38
CA PRO A 5 1.83 -4.68 4.13
C PRO A 5 3.13 -4.02 3.70
N GLU A 6 3.39 -3.91 2.40
CA GLU A 6 4.58 -3.24 1.88
C GLU A 6 4.63 -1.76 2.28
N VAL A 7 3.50 -1.06 2.18
CA VAL A 7 3.41 0.35 2.56
C VAL A 7 3.63 0.52 4.07
N GLU A 8 3.12 -0.41 4.89
CA GLU A 8 3.36 -0.42 6.33
C GLU A 8 4.83 -0.68 6.67
N THR A 9 5.49 -1.62 5.99
CA THR A 9 6.93 -1.86 6.13
C THR A 9 7.74 -0.60 5.79
N VAL A 10 7.39 0.10 4.70
CA VAL A 10 8.02 1.38 4.34
C VAL A 10 7.77 2.43 5.43
N ARG A 11 6.53 2.60 5.90
CA ARG A 11 6.18 3.55 6.97
C ARG A 11 7.01 3.30 8.24
N ARG A 12 7.13 2.04 8.68
CA ARG A 12 7.94 1.67 9.85
C ARG A 12 9.41 2.03 9.66
N GLY A 13 9.98 1.72 8.49
CA GLY A 13 11.37 2.10 8.16
C GLY A 13 11.58 3.62 8.13
N LEU A 14 10.63 4.37 7.54
CA LEU A 14 10.69 5.83 7.50
C LEU A 14 10.65 6.43 8.91
N ASN A 15 9.82 5.90 9.80
CA ASN A 15 9.79 6.30 11.20
C ASN A 15 11.02 5.89 12.01
N GLN A 16 11.83 4.95 11.54
CA GLN A 16 13.10 4.65 12.21
C GLN A 16 14.22 5.59 11.77
N LEU A 17 14.17 6.08 10.53
CA LEU A 17 15.31 6.77 9.90
C LEU A 17 15.13 8.27 9.77
N THR A 18 13.88 8.74 9.61
CA THR A 18 13.60 10.12 9.19
C THR A 18 12.97 10.98 10.27
N LEU A 19 12.67 10.44 11.47
CA LEU A 19 12.08 11.22 12.55
C LEU A 19 12.98 12.38 12.98
N ASN A 20 12.37 13.54 13.16
CA ASN A 20 12.99 14.81 13.51
C ASN A 20 14.03 15.31 12.49
N GLN A 21 14.16 14.63 11.34
CA GLN A 21 15.05 15.08 10.26
C GLN A 21 14.38 16.24 9.53
N GLU A 22 15.14 17.33 9.36
CA GLU A 22 14.69 18.54 8.67
C GLU A 22 15.00 18.44 7.17
N ILE A 23 14.00 18.74 6.34
CA ILE A 23 14.17 18.82 4.89
C ILE A 23 14.86 20.14 4.56
N THR A 24 16.09 20.08 4.04
CA THR A 24 16.90 21.26 3.70
C THR A 24 16.69 21.75 2.27
N GLY A 25 16.10 20.91 1.42
CA GLY A 25 15.78 21.22 0.02
C GLY A 25 15.37 19.95 -0.74
N GLY A 26 15.36 20.03 -2.06
CA GLY A 26 15.12 18.86 -2.89
C GLY A 26 15.19 19.15 -4.39
N ASP A 27 15.37 18.10 -5.17
CA ASP A 27 15.33 18.13 -6.63
C ASP A 27 14.11 17.35 -7.12
N VAL A 28 13.36 17.91 -8.06
CA VAL A 28 12.35 17.18 -8.82
C VAL A 28 12.89 16.96 -10.22
N LEU A 29 13.11 15.69 -10.56
CA LEU A 29 13.66 15.25 -11.85
C LEU A 29 12.55 14.85 -12.83
N LEU A 30 11.31 14.78 -12.36
CA LEU A 30 10.13 14.55 -13.18
C LEU A 30 8.90 15.24 -12.57
N ASP A 31 8.54 16.41 -13.12
CA ASP A 31 7.51 17.30 -12.57
C ASP A 31 6.16 16.61 -12.35
N ARG A 32 5.73 15.76 -13.29
CA ARG A 32 4.44 15.04 -13.19
C ARG A 32 4.32 14.09 -11.98
N THR A 33 5.42 13.82 -11.28
CA THR A 33 5.40 13.08 -10.01
C THR A 33 4.81 13.93 -8.88
N ILE A 34 4.90 15.26 -8.95
CA ILE A 34 4.27 16.16 -7.99
C ILE A 34 2.81 16.36 -8.42
N ALA A 35 1.90 15.87 -7.59
CA ALA A 35 0.47 15.93 -7.84
C ALA A 35 -0.20 17.14 -7.17
N TYR A 36 0.43 17.74 -6.15
CA TYR A 36 0.06 19.04 -5.60
C TYR A 36 1.20 19.61 -4.71
N PRO A 37 1.44 20.93 -4.71
CA PRO A 37 0.97 21.88 -5.72
C PRO A 37 1.51 21.50 -7.10
N PHE A 38 0.88 21.97 -8.17
CA PHE A 38 1.34 21.65 -9.54
C PHE A 38 2.68 22.32 -9.87
N SER A 39 3.05 23.37 -9.14
CA SER A 39 4.36 24.01 -9.22
C SER A 39 5.40 23.27 -8.39
N VAL A 40 6.45 22.77 -9.05
CA VAL A 40 7.62 22.18 -8.39
C VAL A 40 8.27 23.16 -7.42
N GLY A 41 8.37 24.44 -7.80
CA GLY A 41 8.97 25.47 -6.96
C GLY A 41 8.19 25.68 -5.66
N GLU A 42 6.86 25.70 -5.75
CA GLU A 42 5.99 25.80 -4.56
C GLU A 42 6.10 24.54 -3.70
N PHE A 43 6.15 23.35 -4.32
CA PHE A 43 6.32 22.09 -3.59
C PHE A 43 7.63 22.09 -2.79
N VAL A 44 8.77 22.39 -3.42
CA VAL A 44 10.08 22.39 -2.74
C VAL A 44 10.16 23.49 -1.68
N THR A 45 9.62 24.68 -1.97
CA THR A 45 9.58 25.78 -1.01
C THR A 45 8.72 25.43 0.20
N GLY A 46 7.58 24.78 -0.02
CA GLY A 46 6.62 24.43 1.05
C GLY A 46 7.12 23.36 2.02
N ILE A 47 7.95 22.42 1.56
CA ILE A 47 8.51 21.37 2.42
C ILE A 47 9.83 21.78 3.09
N LYS A 48 10.55 22.77 2.52
CA LYS A 48 11.86 23.19 3.02
C LYS A 48 11.74 23.79 4.43
N GLY A 49 12.67 23.42 5.32
CA GLY A 49 12.69 23.83 6.72
C GLY A 49 11.71 23.05 7.61
N SER A 50 10.91 22.14 7.04
CA SER A 50 10.01 21.29 7.82
C SER A 50 10.73 20.06 8.34
N ALA A 51 10.55 19.74 9.62
CA ALA A 51 11.02 18.49 10.21
C ALA A 51 9.95 17.41 10.14
N ILE A 52 10.32 16.16 9.87
CA ILE A 52 9.40 15.04 9.88
C ILE A 52 9.08 14.65 11.33
N LYS A 53 7.83 14.86 11.76
CA LYS A 53 7.36 14.49 13.10
C LYS A 53 7.02 13.01 13.20
N THR A 54 6.31 12.47 12.21
CA THR A 54 5.91 11.05 12.16
C THR A 54 5.32 10.70 10.80
N TRP A 55 5.52 9.47 10.37
CA TRP A 55 4.87 8.86 9.21
C TRP A 55 3.67 8.02 9.60
N HIS A 56 2.55 8.32 8.95
CA HIS A 56 1.28 7.62 9.02
C HIS A 56 1.03 6.87 7.71
N ARG A 57 0.12 5.90 7.76
CA ARG A 57 -0.39 5.18 6.58
C ARG A 57 -1.91 5.23 6.58
N ARG A 58 -2.49 5.48 5.41
CA ARG A 58 -3.94 5.31 5.16
C ARG A 58 -4.14 4.48 3.91
N GLY A 59 -4.62 3.25 4.05
CA GLY A 59 -4.65 2.29 2.94
C GLY A 59 -3.24 2.09 2.36
N LYS A 60 -3.03 2.53 1.12
CA LYS A 60 -1.74 2.46 0.37
C LYS A 60 -1.02 3.81 0.24
N TYR A 61 -1.44 4.81 1.01
CA TYR A 61 -0.82 6.14 1.06
C TYR A 61 0.10 6.25 2.27
N LEU A 62 1.23 6.94 2.08
CA LEU A 62 2.13 7.38 3.14
C LEU A 62 1.92 8.88 3.38
N LEU A 63 1.87 9.29 4.64
CA LEU A 63 1.66 10.68 5.06
C LEU A 63 2.68 11.04 6.15
N ALA A 64 3.65 11.88 5.85
CA ALA A 64 4.55 12.45 6.85
C ALA A 64 3.91 13.71 7.43
N GLU A 65 3.70 13.75 8.74
CA GLU A 65 3.33 14.94 9.48
C GLU A 65 4.58 15.79 9.73
N PHE A 66 4.51 17.10 9.52
CA PHE A 66 5.61 18.02 9.79
C PHE A 66 5.53 18.70 11.17
N SER A 67 6.70 19.01 11.74
CA SER A 67 6.89 19.83 12.94
C SER A 67 7.86 21.00 12.71
N PRO A 68 7.84 22.04 13.58
CA PRO A 68 6.76 22.41 14.49
C PRO A 68 5.71 23.20 13.71
N SER A 69 4.49 22.70 13.60
CA SER A 69 3.44 23.45 12.93
C SER A 69 2.23 23.63 13.85
N PRO A 70 1.80 24.89 14.14
CA PRO A 70 0.57 25.14 14.90
C PRO A 70 -0.68 24.62 14.16
N SER A 71 -0.56 24.33 12.86
CA SER A 71 -1.59 23.69 12.04
C SER A 71 -0.96 22.58 11.20
N SER A 72 -1.52 21.36 11.19
CA SER A 72 -0.84 20.22 10.57
C SER A 72 -0.56 20.44 9.08
N SER A 73 0.71 20.26 8.67
CA SER A 73 1.17 20.24 7.27
C SER A 73 1.78 18.87 6.98
N TRP A 74 1.68 18.42 5.73
CA TRP A 74 1.94 17.03 5.39
C TRP A 74 2.71 16.85 4.08
N LEU A 75 3.57 15.84 4.05
CA LEU A 75 4.08 15.25 2.81
C LEU A 75 3.32 13.96 2.54
N GLY A 76 2.60 13.91 1.42
CA GLY A 76 1.93 12.70 0.95
C GLY A 76 2.73 11.97 -0.11
N ALA A 77 2.65 10.64 -0.13
CA ALA A 77 3.16 9.82 -1.22
C ALA A 77 2.28 8.60 -1.47
N HIS A 78 2.18 8.19 -2.74
CA HIS A 78 1.55 6.94 -3.14
C HIS A 78 2.47 6.20 -4.11
N LEU A 79 2.98 5.04 -3.69
CA LEU A 79 4.01 4.29 -4.42
C LEU A 79 3.50 3.67 -5.74
N ARG A 80 2.17 3.48 -5.86
CA ARG A 80 1.53 2.85 -7.03
C ARG A 80 2.19 1.52 -7.35
N MET A 81 2.72 1.31 -8.56
CA MET A 81 3.14 -0.01 -9.02
C MET A 81 4.60 -0.32 -8.66
N THR A 82 5.48 0.65 -8.84
CA THR A 82 6.95 0.50 -8.82
C THR A 82 7.65 1.62 -8.04
N GLY A 83 6.89 2.48 -7.37
CA GLY A 83 7.44 3.54 -6.53
C GLY A 83 8.14 2.96 -5.29
N GLN A 84 9.27 3.57 -4.94
CA GLN A 84 10.07 3.26 -3.77
C GLN A 84 10.47 4.57 -3.10
N LEU A 85 10.56 4.55 -1.77
CA LEU A 85 11.18 5.62 -0.98
C LEU A 85 12.43 5.03 -0.31
N LEU A 86 13.60 5.51 -0.72
CA LEU A 86 14.89 4.99 -0.28
C LEU A 86 15.62 6.06 0.53
N TRP A 87 16.12 5.70 1.71
CA TRP A 87 16.97 6.57 2.52
C TRP A 87 18.43 6.27 2.21
N LEU A 88 19.12 7.22 1.58
CA LEU A 88 20.42 7.03 0.96
C LEU A 88 21.35 8.21 1.22
N HIS A 89 22.65 7.98 1.06
CA HIS A 89 23.61 9.08 1.01
C HIS A 89 23.52 9.79 -0.34
N ARG A 90 23.64 11.12 -0.35
CA ARG A 90 23.52 11.97 -1.56
C ARG A 90 24.56 11.66 -2.63
N ASP A 91 25.71 11.16 -2.22
CA ASP A 91 26.82 10.84 -3.13
C ASP A 91 26.64 9.47 -3.81
N GLU A 92 25.64 8.69 -3.40
CA GLU A 92 25.31 7.45 -4.09
C GLU A 92 24.81 7.74 -5.52
N PRO A 93 25.28 6.97 -6.53
CA PRO A 93 24.93 7.18 -7.92
C PRO A 93 23.43 7.34 -8.14
N LEU A 94 23.05 8.32 -8.96
CA LEU A 94 21.66 8.59 -9.25
C LEU A 94 21.07 7.47 -10.11
N HIS A 95 20.06 6.78 -9.58
CA HIS A 95 19.34 5.78 -10.36
C HIS A 95 18.57 6.45 -11.53
N LYS A 96 18.59 5.85 -12.73
CA LYS A 96 17.90 6.37 -13.94
C LYS A 96 16.38 6.58 -13.79
N HIS A 97 15.80 6.02 -12.73
CA HIS A 97 14.37 6.14 -12.42
C HIS A 97 14.08 6.99 -11.19
N THR A 98 15.07 7.72 -10.67
CA THR A 98 14.86 8.74 -9.64
C THR A 98 13.97 9.84 -10.18
N ARG A 99 12.95 10.22 -9.42
CA ARG A 99 11.94 11.24 -9.80
C ARG A 99 11.96 12.43 -8.87
N VAL A 100 12.14 12.20 -7.57
CA VAL A 100 12.23 13.25 -6.57
C VAL A 100 13.34 12.89 -5.59
N ARG A 101 14.10 13.89 -5.16
CA ARG A 101 15.09 13.79 -4.08
C ARG A 101 14.72 14.82 -3.03
N LEU A 102 14.59 14.40 -1.78
CA LEU A 102 14.42 15.31 -0.64
C LEU A 102 15.71 15.28 0.16
N PHE A 103 16.31 16.44 0.38
CA PHE A 103 17.60 16.56 1.05
C PHE A 103 17.43 16.79 2.54
N PHE A 104 18.31 16.16 3.31
CA PHE A 104 18.39 16.29 4.75
C PHE A 104 19.82 16.70 5.13
N ARG A 105 20.08 16.83 6.44
CA ARG A 105 21.41 17.08 6.96
C ARG A 105 22.32 15.86 6.77
N ASP A 106 23.62 16.02 7.08
CA ASP A 106 24.61 14.94 7.04
C ASP A 106 24.68 14.20 5.70
N HIS A 107 24.51 14.95 4.61
CA HIS A 107 24.52 14.42 3.24
C HIS A 107 23.51 13.29 2.99
N GLN A 108 22.43 13.20 3.78
CA GLN A 108 21.37 12.22 3.58
C GLN A 108 20.29 12.74 2.63
N GLU A 109 19.61 11.80 1.97
CA GLU A 109 18.42 12.08 1.17
C GLU A 109 17.36 10.98 1.26
N LEU A 110 16.11 11.40 1.08
CA LEU A 110 15.01 10.50 0.76
C LEU A 110 14.74 10.56 -0.74
N ARG A 111 15.04 9.46 -1.42
CA ARG A 111 14.95 9.34 -2.88
C ARG A 111 13.68 8.61 -3.28
N PHE A 112 12.83 9.26 -4.07
CA PHE A 112 11.67 8.64 -4.70
C PHE A 112 12.04 8.08 -6.08
N VAL A 113 12.08 6.76 -6.19
CA VAL A 113 12.41 6.04 -7.42
C VAL A 113 11.15 5.40 -7.97
N ASP A 114 10.81 5.66 -9.23
CA ASP A 114 9.66 5.04 -9.86
C ASP A 114 9.88 4.80 -11.36
N GLN A 115 10.05 3.52 -11.71
CA GLN A 115 10.27 3.08 -13.09
C GLN A 115 9.08 3.40 -14.00
N ARG A 116 7.85 3.15 -13.54
CA ARG A 116 6.64 3.33 -14.35
C ARG A 116 6.04 4.73 -14.27
N THR A 117 6.58 5.59 -13.40
CA THR A 117 6.19 7.01 -13.25
C THR A 117 4.70 7.21 -12.93
N PHE A 118 4.10 6.25 -12.24
CA PHE A 118 2.71 6.35 -11.78
C PHE A 118 2.61 6.91 -10.37
N GLY A 119 3.66 6.74 -9.59
CA GLY A 119 3.75 7.23 -8.22
C GLY A 119 3.63 8.75 -8.17
N GLN A 120 3.03 9.21 -7.08
CA GLN A 120 2.67 10.61 -6.88
C GLN A 120 3.11 11.07 -5.50
N MET A 121 3.50 12.33 -5.40
CA MET A 121 3.82 13.02 -4.16
C MET A 121 3.00 14.31 -4.04
N TRP A 122 2.68 14.70 -2.82
CA TRP A 122 1.89 15.89 -2.50
C TRP A 122 2.53 16.63 -1.33
N TRP A 123 2.47 17.95 -1.34
CA TRP A 123 2.64 18.77 -0.14
C TRP A 123 1.29 19.36 0.25
N VAL A 124 0.83 19.10 1.47
CA VAL A 124 -0.40 19.67 2.02
C VAL A 124 -0.02 20.84 2.94
N PRO A 125 -0.47 22.07 2.64
CA PRO A 125 -0.14 23.24 3.44
C PRO A 125 -0.71 23.17 4.86
N PRO A 126 -0.15 23.91 5.82
CA PRO A 126 -0.72 24.05 7.16
C PRO A 126 -2.19 24.47 7.11
N GLY A 127 -3.04 23.82 7.92
CA GLY A 127 -4.45 24.19 8.06
C GLY A 127 -5.36 23.71 6.91
N VAL A 128 -4.81 22.98 5.93
CA VAL A 128 -5.58 22.36 4.85
C VAL A 128 -5.83 20.89 5.16
N ALA A 129 -7.08 20.44 5.04
CA ALA A 129 -7.43 19.03 5.23
C ALA A 129 -6.76 18.16 4.15
N VAL A 130 -6.07 17.08 4.56
CA VAL A 130 -5.29 16.20 3.66
C VAL A 130 -6.16 15.63 2.54
N GLU A 131 -7.40 15.26 2.85
CA GLU A 131 -8.36 14.65 1.93
C GLU A 131 -8.85 15.62 0.85
N SER A 132 -8.76 16.93 1.09
CA SER A 132 -9.12 17.95 0.09
C SER A 132 -8.09 18.02 -1.05
N ILE A 133 -6.82 17.72 -0.74
CA ILE A 133 -5.72 17.69 -1.70
C ILE A 133 -5.52 16.28 -2.27
N ILE A 134 -5.40 15.29 -1.39
CA ILE A 134 -5.24 13.89 -1.75
C ILE A 134 -6.62 13.25 -1.81
N THR A 135 -7.40 13.63 -2.81
CA THR A 135 -8.83 13.26 -2.99
C THR A 135 -9.09 11.75 -2.99
N GLY A 136 -8.07 10.93 -3.28
CA GLY A 136 -8.15 9.47 -3.16
C GLY A 136 -8.39 8.98 -1.73
N LEU A 137 -7.96 9.73 -0.71
CA LEU A 137 -8.17 9.41 0.70
C LEU A 137 -9.64 9.49 1.11
N ALA A 138 -10.40 10.45 0.54
CA ALA A 138 -11.82 10.65 0.86
C ALA A 138 -12.70 9.43 0.47
N LYS A 139 -12.21 8.58 -0.43
CA LYS A 139 -12.92 7.39 -0.93
C LYS A 139 -12.49 6.10 -0.26
N LEU A 140 -11.51 6.15 0.65
CA LEU A 140 -11.01 4.96 1.32
C LEU A 140 -12.04 4.45 2.35
N ALA A 141 -12.27 3.15 2.31
CA ALA A 141 -12.97 2.41 3.34
C ALA A 141 -12.16 2.28 4.64
N ALA A 142 -12.73 1.55 5.60
CA ALA A 142 -12.05 1.21 6.84
C ALA A 142 -10.72 0.50 6.55
N ASP A 143 -9.72 0.83 7.36
CA ASP A 143 -8.46 0.09 7.39
C ASP A 143 -8.72 -1.30 8.02
N PRO A 144 -8.16 -2.40 7.47
CA PRO A 144 -8.34 -3.74 8.03
C PRO A 144 -7.96 -3.89 9.51
N PHE A 145 -7.07 -3.04 10.02
CA PHE A 145 -6.65 -3.03 11.42
C PHE A 145 -7.41 -2.03 12.29
N SER A 146 -8.36 -1.29 11.72
CA SER A 146 -9.23 -0.37 12.46
C SER A 146 -10.29 -1.15 13.25
N PRO A 147 -10.66 -0.69 14.47
CA PRO A 147 -11.83 -1.19 15.18
C PRO A 147 -13.14 -1.11 14.35
N GLU A 148 -13.22 -0.20 13.38
CA GLU A 148 -14.38 -0.05 12.48
C GLU A 148 -14.52 -1.21 11.47
N PHE A 149 -13.44 -1.96 11.20
CA PHE A 149 -13.49 -3.10 10.28
C PHE A 149 -14.07 -4.32 11.00
N THR A 150 -15.38 -4.28 11.27
CA THR A 150 -16.14 -5.36 11.91
C THR A 150 -16.77 -6.31 10.88
N VAL A 151 -17.38 -7.41 11.36
CA VAL A 151 -18.11 -8.35 10.48
C VAL A 151 -19.33 -7.65 9.87
N GLU A 152 -20.05 -6.87 10.67
CA GLU A 152 -21.23 -6.10 10.28
C GLU A 152 -20.88 -5.06 9.23
N TYR A 153 -19.74 -4.37 9.40
CA TYR A 153 -19.21 -3.43 8.41
C TYR A 153 -19.01 -4.13 7.06
N LEU A 154 -18.28 -5.25 7.05
CA LEU A 154 -17.96 -5.96 5.82
C LEU A 154 -19.22 -6.53 5.16
N ALA A 155 -20.15 -7.07 5.96
CA ALA A 155 -21.44 -7.54 5.48
C ALA A 155 -22.25 -6.41 4.82
N LEU A 156 -22.37 -5.26 5.48
CA LEU A 156 -23.06 -4.09 4.95
C LEU A 156 -22.41 -3.59 3.65
N LYS A 157 -21.07 -3.61 3.56
CA LYS A 157 -20.34 -3.22 2.36
C LYS A 157 -20.52 -4.20 1.20
N LEU A 158 -20.84 -5.47 1.44
CA LEU A 158 -20.97 -6.50 0.43
C LEU A 158 -22.42 -6.79 0.01
N GLN A 159 -23.40 -6.62 0.90
CA GLN A 159 -24.77 -7.13 0.76
C GLN A 159 -25.49 -6.72 -0.54
N ASN A 160 -25.22 -5.53 -1.08
CA ASN A 160 -25.91 -4.98 -2.26
C ASN A 160 -25.03 -5.01 -3.53
N ARG A 161 -23.88 -5.68 -3.49
CA ARG A 161 -22.91 -5.66 -4.59
C ARG A 161 -23.03 -6.90 -5.45
N ARG A 162 -23.68 -6.78 -6.60
CA ARG A 162 -23.75 -7.85 -7.63
C ARG A 162 -22.45 -7.95 -8.42
N ARG A 163 -21.36 -8.31 -7.75
CA ARG A 163 -20.05 -8.55 -8.35
C ARG A 163 -19.34 -9.69 -7.62
N LEU A 164 -18.35 -10.27 -8.28
CA LEU A 164 -17.52 -11.33 -7.71
C LEU A 164 -16.72 -10.80 -6.51
N ILE A 165 -16.60 -11.61 -5.46
CA ILE A 165 -15.97 -11.23 -4.19
C ILE A 165 -14.53 -10.79 -4.38
N LYS A 166 -13.76 -11.46 -5.25
CA LYS A 166 -12.39 -11.03 -5.57
C LYS A 166 -12.36 -9.60 -6.09
N THR A 167 -13.23 -9.27 -7.04
CA THR A 167 -13.31 -7.92 -7.60
C THR A 167 -13.76 -6.91 -6.54
N ALA A 168 -14.64 -7.30 -5.62
CA ALA A 168 -15.07 -6.43 -4.54
C ALA A 168 -13.99 -6.10 -3.52
N LEU A 169 -13.15 -7.08 -3.17
CA LEU A 169 -12.04 -6.91 -2.22
C LEU A 169 -10.93 -5.99 -2.75
N LEU A 170 -10.82 -5.84 -4.08
CA LEU A 170 -9.86 -4.92 -4.69
C LEU A 170 -10.34 -3.46 -4.73
N ASP A 171 -11.64 -3.24 -4.53
CA ASP A 171 -12.24 -1.92 -4.47
C ASP A 171 -11.93 -1.27 -3.11
N GLN A 172 -11.13 -0.20 -3.15
CA GLN A 172 -10.69 0.51 -1.95
C GLN A 172 -11.83 1.21 -1.19
N SER A 173 -13.05 1.26 -1.74
CA SER A 173 -14.28 1.72 -1.05
C SER A 173 -15.01 0.62 -0.27
N VAL A 174 -14.52 -0.64 -0.33
CA VAL A 174 -14.97 -1.77 0.49
C VAL A 174 -14.02 -2.00 1.65
N VAL A 175 -12.72 -2.11 1.35
CA VAL A 175 -11.66 -2.32 2.34
C VAL A 175 -10.40 -1.62 1.84
N ALA A 176 -9.81 -0.76 2.66
CA ALA A 176 -8.63 -0.02 2.25
C ALA A 176 -7.38 -0.91 2.28
N GLY A 177 -6.46 -0.71 1.35
CA GLY A 177 -5.13 -1.31 1.42
C GLY A 177 -5.03 -2.75 0.90
N LEU A 178 -6.14 -3.48 0.78
CA LEU A 178 -6.13 -4.81 0.19
C LEU A 178 -5.87 -4.73 -1.34
N GLY A 179 -5.06 -5.64 -1.87
CA GLY A 179 -4.79 -5.72 -3.31
C GLY A 179 -4.80 -7.15 -3.82
N ASN A 180 -4.14 -7.37 -4.96
CA ASN A 180 -4.28 -8.60 -5.71
C ASN A 180 -3.70 -9.81 -4.98
N ILE A 181 -2.56 -9.65 -4.31
CA ILE A 181 -1.89 -10.73 -3.60
C ILE A 181 -2.75 -11.15 -2.42
N TYR A 182 -2.99 -10.21 -1.50
CA TYR A 182 -3.59 -10.55 -0.22
C TYR A 182 -5.09 -10.86 -0.33
N ALA A 183 -5.78 -10.41 -1.38
CA ALA A 183 -7.13 -10.88 -1.65
C ALA A 183 -7.17 -12.34 -2.14
N ASP A 184 -6.18 -12.84 -2.90
CA ASP A 184 -6.14 -14.26 -3.29
C ASP A 184 -5.89 -15.12 -2.05
N GLU A 185 -4.91 -14.72 -1.25
CA GLU A 185 -4.51 -15.40 -0.01
C GLU A 185 -5.64 -15.41 1.03
N ALA A 186 -6.35 -14.30 1.23
CA ALA A 186 -7.47 -14.22 2.16
C ALA A 186 -8.68 -15.06 1.69
N LEU A 187 -8.94 -15.11 0.38
CA LEU A 187 -10.00 -15.96 -0.17
C LEU A 187 -9.67 -17.44 -0.01
N PHE A 188 -8.41 -17.83 -0.24
CA PHE A 188 -7.94 -19.18 0.03
C PHE A 188 -8.09 -19.55 1.51
N LYS A 189 -7.58 -18.71 2.41
CA LYS A 189 -7.65 -18.95 3.86
C LYS A 189 -9.07 -18.99 4.41
N SER A 190 -9.98 -18.24 3.81
CA SER A 190 -11.40 -18.26 4.19
C SER A 190 -12.20 -19.33 3.46
N GLY A 191 -11.61 -20.07 2.54
CA GLY A 191 -12.26 -21.15 1.77
C GLY A 191 -13.36 -20.65 0.83
N VAL A 192 -13.28 -19.40 0.35
CA VAL A 192 -14.28 -18.79 -0.54
C VAL A 192 -13.73 -18.72 -1.97
N LEU A 193 -14.51 -19.15 -2.97
CA LEU A 193 -14.11 -19.04 -4.37
C LEU A 193 -14.02 -17.57 -4.81
N PRO A 194 -13.02 -17.18 -5.62
CA PRO A 194 -12.88 -15.79 -6.08
C PRO A 194 -14.05 -15.31 -6.95
N GLU A 195 -14.78 -16.24 -7.57
CA GLU A 195 -15.94 -16.03 -8.43
C GLU A 195 -17.27 -16.01 -7.67
N THR A 196 -17.30 -16.27 -6.36
CA THR A 196 -18.52 -16.18 -5.56
C THR A 196 -19.08 -14.74 -5.62
N LEU A 197 -20.37 -14.57 -5.90
CA LEU A 197 -21.00 -13.26 -5.85
C LEU A 197 -21.06 -12.74 -4.41
N CYS A 198 -20.84 -11.45 -4.18
CA CYS A 198 -20.91 -10.89 -2.84
C CYS A 198 -22.29 -11.07 -2.18
N THR A 199 -23.36 -11.10 -2.99
CA THR A 199 -24.73 -11.32 -2.54
C THR A 199 -24.99 -12.74 -2.04
N ASP A 200 -24.14 -13.69 -2.40
CA ASP A 200 -24.32 -15.11 -2.09
C ASP A 200 -23.53 -15.52 -0.84
N LEU A 201 -22.71 -14.60 -0.30
CA LEU A 201 -21.93 -14.85 0.89
C LEU A 201 -22.82 -14.83 2.14
N GLN A 202 -22.76 -15.92 2.89
CA GLN A 202 -23.38 -16.03 4.19
C GLN A 202 -22.55 -15.30 5.25
N LEU A 203 -23.20 -14.83 6.32
CA LEU A 203 -22.53 -14.09 7.40
C LEU A 203 -21.31 -14.84 7.98
N LYS A 204 -21.41 -16.17 8.16
CA LYS A 204 -20.29 -17.01 8.60
C LYS A 204 -19.10 -17.00 7.62
N GLN A 205 -19.36 -16.97 6.31
CA GLN A 205 -18.28 -16.85 5.31
C GLN A 205 -17.63 -15.48 5.39
N ILE A 206 -18.41 -14.42 5.61
CA ILE A 206 -17.93 -13.04 5.78
C ILE A 206 -17.06 -12.91 7.03
N GLU A 207 -17.47 -13.53 8.14
CA GLU A 207 -16.68 -13.60 9.38
C GLU A 207 -15.33 -14.28 9.16
N ARG A 208 -15.31 -15.46 8.54
CA ARG A 208 -14.06 -16.16 8.18
C ARG A 208 -13.19 -15.32 7.25
N LEU A 209 -13.80 -14.67 6.26
CA LEU A 209 -13.10 -13.82 5.30
C LEU A 209 -12.44 -12.63 5.99
N ARG A 210 -13.17 -11.92 6.86
CA ARG A 210 -12.62 -10.82 7.64
C ARG A 210 -11.40 -11.27 8.46
N THR A 211 -11.54 -12.38 9.20
CA THR A 211 -10.46 -12.95 10.00
C THR A 211 -9.26 -13.32 9.13
N ALA A 212 -9.49 -13.97 7.98
CA ALA A 212 -8.45 -14.34 7.03
C ALA A 212 -7.72 -13.11 6.44
N ILE A 213 -8.45 -12.02 6.13
CA ILE A 213 -7.84 -10.76 5.65
C ILE A 213 -6.85 -10.24 6.68
N ILE A 214 -7.26 -10.12 7.94
CA ILE A 214 -6.41 -9.59 9.03
C ILE A 214 -5.16 -10.46 9.19
N GLN A 215 -5.33 -11.77 9.34
CA GLN A 215 -4.24 -12.72 9.53
C GLN A 215 -3.21 -12.70 8.39
N VAL A 216 -3.69 -12.70 7.14
CA VAL A 216 -2.83 -12.65 5.95
C VAL A 216 -2.01 -11.36 5.91
N LEU A 217 -2.63 -10.23 6.25
CA LEU A 217 -1.95 -8.94 6.28
C LEU A 217 -0.92 -8.85 7.42
N GLU A 218 -1.25 -9.35 8.61
CA GLU A 218 -0.32 -9.43 9.75
C GLU A 218 0.90 -10.30 9.42
N THR A 219 0.66 -11.51 8.93
CA THR A 219 1.73 -12.43 8.52
C THR A 219 2.63 -11.79 7.46
N SER A 220 2.05 -11.00 6.54
CA SER A 220 2.85 -10.30 5.54
C SER A 220 3.68 -9.15 6.11
N ILE A 221 3.11 -8.36 7.02
CA ILE A 221 3.85 -7.27 7.68
C ILE A 221 5.03 -7.85 8.48
N GLU A 222 4.83 -8.96 9.20
CA GLU A 222 5.87 -9.66 9.93
C GLU A 222 6.98 -10.20 9.02
N ALA A 223 6.62 -10.68 7.82
CA ALA A 223 7.56 -11.13 6.80
C ALA A 223 8.22 -9.97 6.02
N GLY A 224 7.92 -8.71 6.34
CA GLY A 224 8.43 -7.53 5.65
C GLY A 224 7.82 -7.28 4.27
N GLY A 225 6.67 -7.87 3.97
CA GLY A 225 5.97 -7.78 2.69
C GLY A 225 6.49 -8.76 1.63
N THR A 226 6.02 -8.55 0.40
CA THR A 226 6.39 -9.31 -0.81
C THR A 226 7.43 -8.60 -1.67
N THR A 227 8.36 -9.35 -2.25
CA THR A 227 9.44 -8.81 -3.09
C THR A 227 9.48 -9.40 -4.50
N PHE A 228 8.35 -9.42 -5.19
CA PHE A 228 8.29 -10.11 -6.48
C PHE A 228 8.79 -9.31 -7.67
N SER A 229 8.91 -7.97 -7.60
CA SER A 229 9.22 -7.18 -8.80
C SER A 229 9.82 -5.79 -8.52
N ASN A 230 10.80 -5.65 -7.62
CA ASN A 230 11.41 -4.38 -7.20
C ASN A 230 10.68 -3.66 -6.04
N PHE A 231 10.01 -4.36 -5.13
CA PHE A 231 9.68 -3.72 -3.85
C PHE A 231 10.91 -3.78 -2.94
N LEU A 232 11.29 -2.65 -2.35
CA LEU A 232 12.38 -2.56 -1.40
C LEU A 232 11.89 -1.85 -0.14
N SER A 233 12.39 -2.28 1.01
CA SER A 233 12.31 -1.49 2.24
C SER A 233 13.04 -0.15 2.07
N VAL A 234 12.89 0.74 3.05
CA VAL A 234 13.56 2.05 3.04
C VAL A 234 15.08 1.94 2.97
N LYS A 235 15.65 0.83 3.47
CA LYS A 235 17.09 0.51 3.40
C LYS A 235 17.48 -0.31 2.17
N GLY A 236 16.56 -0.54 1.23
CA GLY A 236 16.86 -1.34 0.04
C GLY A 236 16.77 -2.86 0.24
N THR A 237 16.11 -3.35 1.29
CA THR A 237 16.02 -4.79 1.59
C THR A 237 14.70 -5.42 1.13
N ASN A 238 14.75 -6.69 0.74
CA ASN A 238 13.62 -7.47 0.26
C ASN A 238 12.83 -8.09 1.44
N GLY A 239 11.49 -8.05 1.40
CA GLY A 239 10.60 -8.91 2.20
C GLY A 239 10.47 -10.34 1.64
N ASN A 240 10.02 -11.29 2.46
CA ASN A 240 10.06 -12.73 2.16
C ASN A 240 8.68 -13.41 2.07
N TYR A 241 7.59 -12.65 1.97
CA TYR A 241 6.24 -13.26 1.95
C TYR A 241 6.05 -14.25 0.79
N GLY A 242 6.79 -14.10 -0.31
CA GLY A 242 6.66 -14.99 -1.45
C GLY A 242 6.96 -16.46 -1.17
N GLY A 243 7.85 -16.75 -0.22
CA GLY A 243 8.12 -18.13 0.20
C GLY A 243 6.94 -18.77 0.96
N ILE A 244 6.07 -17.96 1.56
CA ILE A 244 4.98 -18.43 2.43
C ILE A 244 3.58 -18.30 1.81
N ALA A 245 3.47 -17.79 0.58
CA ALA A 245 2.21 -17.68 -0.15
C ALA A 245 1.51 -19.04 -0.32
N TRP A 246 0.19 -19.07 -0.13
CA TRP A 246 -0.61 -20.27 -0.25
C TRP A 246 -1.04 -20.55 -1.69
N VAL A 247 -1.41 -19.51 -2.44
CA VAL A 247 -1.96 -19.66 -3.81
C VAL A 247 -1.38 -18.65 -4.80
N TYR A 248 -1.06 -17.44 -4.35
CA TYR A 248 -0.66 -16.36 -5.24
C TYR A 248 0.62 -16.71 -6.00
N ASN A 249 0.57 -16.61 -7.33
CA ASN A 249 1.68 -16.93 -8.23
C ASN A 249 2.19 -18.38 -8.12
N ARG A 250 1.36 -19.30 -7.63
CA ARG A 250 1.66 -20.75 -7.51
C ARG A 250 0.87 -21.60 -8.50
N ALA A 251 0.43 -21.03 -9.63
CA ALA A 251 -0.41 -21.72 -10.59
C ALA A 251 0.27 -23.01 -11.11
N GLY A 252 -0.45 -24.13 -11.07
CA GLY A 252 0.07 -25.45 -11.41
C GLY A 252 0.84 -26.17 -10.28
N GLU A 253 1.25 -25.46 -9.22
CA GLU A 253 1.87 -26.10 -8.05
C GLU A 253 0.82 -26.80 -7.17
N PRO A 254 1.22 -27.81 -6.38
CA PRO A 254 0.33 -28.45 -5.43
C PRO A 254 -0.13 -27.48 -4.33
N CYS A 255 -1.43 -27.53 -4.02
CA CYS A 255 -2.00 -26.87 -2.85
C CYS A 255 -1.35 -27.41 -1.57
N ARG A 256 -0.88 -26.53 -0.69
CA ARG A 256 -0.22 -26.91 0.58
C ARG A 256 -1.15 -27.58 1.61
N VAL A 257 -2.42 -27.76 1.28
CA VAL A 257 -3.45 -28.36 2.15
C VAL A 257 -3.96 -29.68 1.60
N CYS A 258 -4.09 -29.82 0.28
CA CYS A 258 -4.77 -30.97 -0.34
C CYS A 258 -4.11 -31.48 -1.63
N ASP A 259 -2.93 -30.95 -1.98
CA ASP A 259 -2.13 -31.29 -3.17
C ASP A 259 -2.76 -31.03 -4.53
N THR A 260 -4.05 -30.72 -4.61
CA THR A 260 -4.71 -30.29 -5.85
C THR A 260 -4.01 -29.07 -6.44
N ALA A 261 -3.77 -29.09 -7.75
CA ALA A 261 -3.08 -28.03 -8.46
C ALA A 261 -3.79 -26.68 -8.31
N ILE A 262 -3.03 -25.64 -7.98
CA ILE A 262 -3.55 -24.27 -7.90
C ILE A 262 -3.96 -23.79 -9.29
N MET A 263 -5.19 -23.30 -9.41
CA MET A 263 -5.73 -22.73 -10.62
C MET A 263 -5.47 -21.24 -10.71
N ARG A 264 -5.43 -20.73 -11.94
CA ARG A 264 -5.33 -19.30 -12.24
C ARG A 264 -6.38 -18.91 -13.26
N ILE A 265 -7.18 -17.91 -12.92
CA ILE A 265 -8.16 -17.28 -13.82
C ILE A 265 -7.89 -15.78 -13.92
N ARG A 266 -8.60 -15.11 -14.84
CA ARG A 266 -8.55 -13.65 -14.99
C ARG A 266 -9.91 -13.04 -14.66
N LEU A 267 -9.96 -12.25 -13.59
CA LEU A 267 -11.16 -11.52 -13.15
C LEU A 267 -10.92 -10.01 -13.23
N ALA A 268 -11.82 -9.30 -13.92
CA ALA A 268 -11.74 -7.83 -14.10
C ALA A 268 -10.34 -7.34 -14.53
N GLY A 269 -9.70 -8.08 -15.44
CA GLY A 269 -8.38 -7.74 -15.97
C GLY A 269 -7.19 -8.17 -15.10
N ARG A 270 -7.40 -8.76 -13.92
CA ARG A 270 -6.35 -9.18 -12.97
C ARG A 270 -6.34 -10.70 -12.80
N SER A 271 -5.16 -11.26 -12.51
CA SER A 271 -5.03 -12.69 -12.21
C SER A 271 -5.58 -12.99 -10.82
N SER A 272 -6.33 -14.09 -10.69
CA SER A 272 -6.73 -14.65 -9.40
C SER A 272 -6.29 -16.10 -9.32
N HIS A 273 -5.65 -16.45 -8.21
CA HIS A 273 -5.10 -17.78 -7.93
C HIS A 273 -5.90 -18.41 -6.79
N PHE A 274 -6.29 -19.67 -6.93
CA PHE A 274 -7.13 -20.35 -5.96
C PHE A 274 -6.97 -21.87 -6.04
N CYS A 275 -7.34 -22.58 -4.97
CA CYS A 275 -7.44 -24.03 -4.96
C CYS A 275 -8.91 -24.44 -5.19
N PRO A 276 -9.23 -25.19 -6.26
CA PRO A 276 -10.62 -25.57 -6.57
C PRO A 276 -11.23 -26.57 -5.58
N GLN A 277 -10.41 -27.23 -4.74
CA GLN A 277 -10.88 -28.17 -3.73
C GLN A 277 -11.09 -27.52 -2.35
N CYS A 278 -10.18 -26.63 -1.96
CA CYS A 278 -10.22 -25.96 -0.65
C CYS A 278 -11.20 -24.79 -0.59
N GLN A 279 -11.50 -24.18 -1.74
CA GLN A 279 -12.42 -23.04 -1.84
C GLN A 279 -13.73 -23.48 -2.47
N ARG A 280 -14.86 -23.10 -1.85
CA ARG A 280 -16.21 -23.46 -2.29
C ARG A 280 -17.17 -22.27 -2.23
#